data_AF-A0A811MNT1-F1
#
_entry.id   AF-A0A811MNT1-F1
#
_cell.length_a   1.000
_cell.length_b   1.000
_cell.length_c   1.000
_cell.angle_alpha   90.00
_cell.angle_beta   90.00
_cell.angle_gamma   90.00
#
_symmetry.space_group_name_H-M   'P 1'
#
loop_
_entity.id
_entity.type
_entity.pdbx_description
1 polymer ?
#
loop_
_entity_poly.entity_id
_entity_poly.type
_entity_poly.pdbx_seq_one_letter_code
_entity_poly.pdbx_strand_id
1 'polypeptide(L)'
;MDAASTAAAAAALATPAPAPAATVQVPRGQVDLIDFIDWTGVECLNQDSSHSIVNALKQSLRDDEGLYLASDSDEQLLIYIPFMQVVKLHSALFKGPEEEGPKTVKLFSNKEHMGFSLTIFIEDNQSGSDVSKIHKIALYGTTVDTTNMKDLKKIEEH
;
A
#
# COMPACT_ATOMS: atom_id res chain seq x y z
N MET A 1 7.67 -49.90 46.60
CA MET A 1 7.41 -48.46 46.77
C MET A 1 8.54 -47.75 46.05
N ASP A 2 8.41 -47.57 44.74
CA ASP A 2 9.32 -46.74 43.95
C ASP A 2 8.49 -46.03 42.89
N ALA A 3 8.73 -44.73 42.79
CA ALA A 3 7.80 -43.74 42.32
C ALA A 3 8.00 -43.40 40.84
N ALA A 4 6.87 -43.16 40.19
CA ALA A 4 6.63 -42.15 39.15
C ALA A 4 7.55 -42.12 37.91
N SER A 5 7.10 -42.86 36.89
CA SER A 5 7.31 -42.56 35.47
C SER A 5 6.84 -41.12 35.16
N THR A 6 7.76 -40.24 34.76
CA THR A 6 7.43 -38.86 34.36
C THR A 6 7.03 -38.83 32.89
N ALA A 7 5.76 -38.54 32.62
CA ALA A 7 5.20 -38.40 31.29
C ALA A 7 5.53 -37.01 30.70
N ALA A 8 5.95 -37.01 29.44
CA ALA A 8 6.18 -35.82 28.63
C ALA A 8 4.84 -35.15 28.28
N ALA A 9 4.70 -33.86 28.62
CA ALA A 9 3.61 -33.02 28.15
C ALA A 9 4.12 -32.13 27.01
N ALA A 10 3.90 -32.56 25.76
CA ALA A 10 4.04 -31.71 24.60
C ALA A 10 2.81 -30.80 24.52
N ALA A 11 2.97 -29.52 24.85
CA ALA A 11 1.95 -28.50 24.61
C ALA A 11 1.89 -28.23 23.11
N ALA A 12 0.85 -28.75 22.45
CA ALA A 12 0.51 -28.40 21.08
C ALA A 12 0.06 -26.93 21.04
N LEU A 13 0.87 -26.07 20.43
CA LEU A 13 0.50 -24.71 20.05
C LEU A 13 -0.71 -24.77 19.11
N ALA A 14 -1.86 -24.32 19.60
CA ALA A 14 -3.01 -24.06 18.76
C ALA A 14 -2.70 -22.86 17.87
N THR A 15 -2.45 -23.10 16.58
CA THR A 15 -2.46 -22.06 15.55
C THR A 15 -3.85 -21.40 15.53
N PRO A 16 -3.97 -20.09 15.78
CA PRO A 16 -5.24 -19.41 15.58
C PRO A 16 -5.61 -19.48 14.10
N ALA A 17 -6.84 -19.89 13.81
CA ALA A 17 -7.39 -19.92 12.46
C ALA A 17 -7.27 -18.53 11.81
N PRO A 18 -6.96 -18.44 10.51
CA PRO A 18 -6.83 -17.15 9.85
C PRO A 18 -8.18 -16.43 9.91
N ALA A 19 -8.20 -15.26 10.56
CA ALA A 19 -9.33 -14.35 10.50
C ALA A 19 -9.68 -14.10 9.03
N PRO A 20 -10.98 -14.05 8.66
CA PRO A 20 -11.38 -13.84 7.27
C PRO A 20 -10.74 -12.54 6.79
N ALA A 21 -9.88 -12.63 5.78
CA ALA A 21 -9.20 -11.50 5.18
C ALA A 21 -10.24 -10.42 4.86
N ALA A 22 -10.17 -9.30 5.57
CA ALA A 22 -11.09 -8.19 5.37
C ALA A 22 -11.01 -7.76 3.91
N THR A 23 -12.04 -8.08 3.13
CA THR A 23 -12.15 -7.59 1.75
C THR A 23 -12.34 -6.08 1.83
N VAL A 24 -11.30 -5.34 1.47
CA VAL A 24 -11.34 -3.88 1.46
C VAL A 24 -12.32 -3.46 0.37
N GLN A 25 -13.52 -3.05 0.76
CA GLN A 25 -14.48 -2.48 -0.16
C GLN A 25 -14.03 -1.06 -0.51
N VAL A 26 -13.87 -0.79 -1.80
CA VAL A 26 -13.60 0.56 -2.30
C VAL A 26 -14.74 1.49 -1.84
N PRO A 27 -14.46 2.60 -1.15
CA PRO A 27 -15.50 3.51 -0.70
C PRO A 27 -16.36 4.00 -1.86
N ARG A 28 -17.68 4.13 -1.62
CA ARG A 28 -18.64 4.49 -2.68
C ARG A 28 -18.27 5.82 -3.33
N GLY A 29 -18.22 5.85 -4.66
CA GLY A 29 -17.83 7.04 -5.43
C GLY A 29 -16.33 7.30 -5.50
N GLN A 30 -15.50 6.40 -4.95
CA GLN A 30 -14.06 6.38 -5.16
C GLN A 30 -13.70 5.27 -6.13
N VAL A 31 -12.61 5.46 -6.85
CA VAL A 31 -11.98 4.44 -7.70
C VAL A 31 -10.59 4.13 -7.17
N ASP A 32 -10.07 2.97 -7.52
CA ASP A 32 -8.65 2.68 -7.32
C ASP A 32 -7.81 3.56 -8.25
N LEU A 33 -6.87 4.30 -7.68
CA LEU A 33 -6.05 5.24 -8.43
C LEU A 33 -4.91 4.57 -9.20
N ILE A 34 -4.76 3.25 -9.08
CA ILE A 34 -3.69 2.48 -9.70
C ILE A 34 -3.55 2.70 -11.22
N ASP A 35 -4.67 2.80 -11.94
CA ASP A 35 -4.69 2.96 -13.39
C ASP A 35 -4.22 4.34 -13.86
N PHE A 36 -4.10 5.30 -12.92
CA PHE A 36 -3.65 6.67 -13.20
C PHE A 36 -2.21 6.91 -12.76
N ILE A 37 -1.51 5.90 -12.23
CA ILE A 37 -0.11 6.00 -11.82
C ILE A 37 0.79 6.01 -13.04
N ASP A 38 1.74 6.97 -13.09
CA ASP A 38 2.82 6.95 -14.06
C ASP A 38 3.94 6.01 -13.57
N TRP A 39 3.85 4.75 -13.97
CA TRP A 39 4.81 3.70 -13.58
C TRP A 39 6.25 3.98 -14.00
N THR A 40 6.49 4.84 -14.99
CA THR A 40 7.85 5.15 -15.44
C THR A 40 8.61 6.04 -14.47
N GLY A 41 7.88 6.83 -13.67
CA GLY A 41 8.44 7.72 -12.65
C GLY A 41 8.22 7.24 -11.22
N VAL A 42 7.69 6.03 -10.99
CA VAL A 42 7.57 5.47 -9.63
C VAL A 42 8.96 5.17 -9.10
N GLU A 43 9.28 5.72 -7.94
CA GLU A 43 10.55 5.51 -7.27
C GLU A 43 10.32 5.09 -5.82
N CYS A 44 11.21 4.25 -5.28
CA CYS A 44 11.20 3.89 -3.87
C CYS A 44 12.64 3.85 -3.36
N LEU A 45 12.95 4.71 -2.39
CA LEU A 45 14.23 4.73 -1.70
C LEU A 45 14.21 3.76 -0.51
N ASN A 46 15.37 3.16 -0.25
CA ASN A 46 15.60 2.14 0.76
C ASN A 46 14.77 0.85 0.54
N GLN A 47 14.32 0.56 -0.68
CA GLN A 47 13.70 -0.73 -0.98
C GLN A 47 14.76 -1.82 -1.15
N ASP A 48 14.43 -3.03 -0.70
CA ASP A 48 15.19 -4.23 -1.03
C ASP A 48 15.06 -4.55 -2.54
N SER A 49 16.19 -4.94 -3.15
CA SER A 49 16.27 -5.20 -4.59
C SER A 49 15.44 -6.40 -5.08
N SER A 50 15.14 -7.36 -4.20
CA SER A 50 14.31 -8.54 -4.47
C SER A 50 12.83 -8.30 -4.13
N HIS A 51 12.55 -7.37 -3.22
CA HIS A 51 11.22 -7.03 -2.71
C HIS A 51 10.87 -5.57 -2.98
N SER A 52 10.68 -5.23 -4.27
CA SER A 52 10.46 -3.86 -4.73
C SER A 52 9.01 -3.35 -4.57
N ILE A 53 8.84 -2.02 -4.71
CA ILE A 53 7.56 -1.31 -4.64
C ILE A 53 6.48 -1.88 -5.57
N VAL A 54 6.88 -2.46 -6.70
CA VAL A 54 5.95 -3.01 -7.70
C VAL A 54 5.10 -4.13 -7.10
N ASN A 55 5.67 -4.92 -6.18
CA ASN A 55 4.97 -6.02 -5.50
C ASN A 55 3.82 -5.52 -4.64
N ALA A 56 4.00 -4.40 -3.93
CA ALA A 56 3.00 -3.85 -3.02
C ALA A 56 1.98 -2.92 -3.70
N LEU A 57 2.34 -2.32 -4.84
CA LEU A 57 1.53 -1.30 -5.51
C LEU A 57 0.72 -1.83 -6.71
N LYS A 58 1.23 -2.83 -7.44
CA LYS A 58 0.58 -3.33 -8.66
C LYS A 58 -0.54 -4.33 -8.34
N GLN A 59 -1.74 -4.13 -8.88
CA GLN A 59 -2.94 -4.93 -8.55
C GLN A 59 -2.70 -6.43 -8.61
N SER A 60 -2.07 -6.92 -9.68
CA SER A 60 -1.84 -8.36 -9.87
C SER A 60 -0.86 -8.98 -8.86
N LEU A 61 -0.03 -8.17 -8.20
CA LEU A 61 1.00 -8.64 -7.28
C LEU A 61 0.61 -8.39 -5.82
N ARG A 62 0.01 -7.23 -5.53
CA ARG A 62 -0.36 -6.79 -4.17
C ARG A 62 -1.52 -7.57 -3.54
N ASP A 63 -2.17 -8.44 -4.31
CA ASP A 63 -3.19 -9.36 -3.81
C ASP A 63 -2.59 -10.70 -3.36
N ASP A 64 -1.31 -10.96 -3.64
CA ASP A 64 -0.56 -12.11 -3.16
C ASP A 64 0.26 -11.73 -1.92
N GLU A 65 -0.05 -12.32 -0.77
CA GLU A 65 0.69 -12.05 0.48
C GLU A 65 2.15 -12.55 0.45
N GLY A 66 2.51 -13.43 -0.49
CA GLY A 66 3.90 -13.85 -0.72
C GLY A 66 4.75 -12.79 -1.43
N LEU A 67 4.12 -11.80 -2.06
CA LEU A 67 4.79 -10.70 -2.75
C LEU A 67 4.64 -9.41 -1.94
N TYR A 68 5.78 -8.81 -1.57
CA TYR A 68 5.80 -7.62 -0.74
C TYR A 68 6.93 -6.67 -1.14
N LEU A 69 6.78 -5.43 -0.68
CA LEU A 69 7.84 -4.44 -0.58
C LEU A 69 8.53 -4.62 0.78
N ALA A 70 9.86 -4.67 0.78
CA ALA A 70 10.67 -4.66 1.99
C ALA A 70 11.67 -3.51 1.97
N SER A 71 12.09 -3.05 3.14
CA SER A 71 13.24 -2.16 3.25
C SER A 71 14.57 -2.92 3.26
N ASP A 72 15.64 -2.26 2.81
CA ASP A 72 16.98 -2.87 2.63
C ASP A 72 17.87 -2.73 3.88
N SER A 73 18.00 -1.52 4.42
CA SER A 73 18.96 -1.21 5.50
C SER A 73 18.33 -0.92 6.86
N ASP A 74 17.16 -0.29 6.89
CA ASP A 74 16.46 0.13 8.11
C ASP A 74 14.95 0.17 7.86
N GLU A 75 14.13 0.49 8.86
CA GLU A 75 12.68 0.43 8.78
C GLU A 75 12.03 1.52 7.90
N GLN A 76 12.79 2.51 7.44
CA GLN A 76 12.27 3.67 6.73
C GLN A 76 12.14 3.41 5.23
N LEU A 77 11.03 3.83 4.64
CA LEU A 77 10.82 3.77 3.19
C LEU A 77 10.31 5.11 2.68
N LEU A 78 10.86 5.59 1.57
CA LEU A 78 10.35 6.77 0.88
C LEU A 78 9.87 6.38 -0.51
N ILE A 79 8.56 6.48 -0.74
CA ILE A 79 7.90 6.08 -1.98
C ILE A 79 7.42 7.33 -2.69
N TYR A 80 7.81 7.51 -3.94
CA TYR A 80 7.35 8.56 -4.83
C TYR A 80 6.43 7.96 -5.91
N ILE A 81 5.18 8.42 -5.95
CA ILE A 81 4.17 7.95 -6.89
C ILE A 81 3.68 9.13 -7.72
N PRO A 82 4.14 9.30 -8.97
CA PRO A 82 3.55 10.24 -9.90
C PRO A 82 2.26 9.68 -10.51
N PHE A 83 1.37 10.59 -10.89
CA PHE A 83 0.12 10.32 -11.58
C PHE A 83 0.11 11.00 -12.95
N MET A 84 -0.48 10.33 -13.93
CA MET A 84 -0.63 10.85 -15.30
C MET A 84 -1.60 12.04 -15.39
N GLN A 85 -2.44 12.23 -14.38
CA GLN A 85 -3.42 13.31 -14.29
C GLN A 85 -3.67 13.73 -12.84
N VAL A 86 -4.37 14.87 -12.64
CA VAL A 86 -4.73 15.33 -11.30
C VAL A 86 -5.68 14.32 -10.65
N VAL A 87 -5.32 13.85 -9.47
CA VAL A 87 -6.16 13.00 -8.62
C VAL A 87 -6.44 13.69 -7.29
N LYS A 88 -7.61 13.42 -6.71
CA LYS A 88 -7.96 13.77 -5.35
C LYS A 88 -7.93 12.50 -4.52
N LEU A 89 -6.88 12.35 -3.71
CA LEU A 89 -6.77 11.23 -2.77
C LEU A 89 -7.86 11.36 -1.70
N HIS A 90 -8.70 10.34 -1.56
CA HIS A 90 -9.71 10.26 -0.50
C HIS A 90 -9.21 9.42 0.68
N SER A 91 -8.58 8.29 0.38
CA SER A 91 -8.12 7.34 1.38
C SER A 91 -6.97 6.52 0.83
N ALA A 92 -6.00 6.20 1.70
CA ALA A 92 -4.93 5.27 1.39
C ALA A 92 -5.03 4.07 2.35
N LEU A 93 -4.79 2.88 1.81
CA LEU A 93 -4.70 1.65 2.56
C LEU A 93 -3.27 1.13 2.51
N PHE A 94 -2.78 0.75 3.68
CA PHE A 94 -1.52 0.06 3.87
C PHE A 94 -1.79 -1.25 4.61
N LYS A 95 -1.33 -2.37 4.06
CA LYS A 95 -1.37 -3.69 4.68
C LYS A 95 0.05 -4.24 4.73
N GLY A 96 0.45 -4.76 5.88
CA GLY A 96 1.71 -5.46 6.09
C GLY A 96 1.51 -6.60 7.10
N PRO A 97 2.59 -7.32 7.46
CA PRO A 97 2.59 -8.26 8.57
C PRO A 97 2.25 -7.57 9.91
N GLU A 98 1.87 -8.34 10.92
CA GLU A 98 1.49 -7.82 12.24
C GLU A 98 2.63 -7.07 12.94
N GLU A 99 3.86 -7.57 12.82
CA GLU A 99 5.05 -7.01 13.50
C GLU A 99 5.83 -6.00 12.62
N GLU A 100 6.05 -6.35 11.35
CA GLU A 100 6.89 -5.57 10.42
C GLU A 100 6.07 -4.62 9.53
N GLY A 101 4.74 -4.61 9.68
CA GLY A 101 3.85 -3.72 8.94
C GLY A 101 4.06 -2.25 9.34
N PRO A 102 3.70 -1.30 8.48
CA PRO A 102 3.89 0.13 8.75
C PRO A 102 3.00 0.58 9.91
N LYS A 103 3.54 1.44 10.78
CA LYS A 103 2.80 2.04 11.91
C LYS A 103 2.59 3.52 11.69
N THR A 104 3.67 4.26 11.43
CA THR A 104 3.63 5.69 11.14
C THR A 104 3.85 5.93 9.66
N VAL A 105 2.81 6.44 8.99
CA VAL A 105 2.83 6.77 7.56
C VAL A 105 2.54 8.25 7.37
N LYS A 106 3.47 8.96 6.73
CA LYS A 106 3.33 10.38 6.38
C LYS A 106 3.08 10.52 4.87
N LEU A 107 2.01 11.22 4.52
CA LEU A 107 1.60 11.46 3.14
C LEU A 107 1.86 12.92 2.77
N PHE A 108 2.58 13.15 1.68
CA PHE A 108 2.88 14.47 1.17
C PHE A 108 2.35 14.57 -0.26
N SER A 109 1.34 15.42 -0.46
CA SER A 109 0.91 15.78 -1.81
C SER A 109 1.84 16.89 -2.32
N ASN A 110 2.46 16.68 -3.48
CA ASN A 110 3.31 17.70 -4.06
C ASN A 110 2.44 18.89 -4.49
N LYS A 111 2.76 20.09 -3.99
CA LYS A 111 1.97 21.30 -4.20
C LYS A 111 2.66 22.34 -5.08
N GLU A 112 3.99 22.24 -5.28
CA GLU A 112 4.75 23.42 -5.73
C GLU A 112 5.24 23.43 -7.18
N HIS A 113 5.45 22.31 -7.89
CA HIS A 113 5.94 22.43 -9.28
C HIS A 113 5.39 21.33 -10.22
N MET A 114 4.47 21.74 -11.10
CA MET A 114 4.06 21.13 -12.39
C MET A 114 3.75 19.63 -12.49
N GLY A 115 3.65 18.86 -11.40
CA GLY A 115 3.39 17.42 -11.44
C GLY A 115 2.36 16.94 -10.42
N PHE A 116 1.54 15.97 -10.81
CA PHE A 116 0.58 15.30 -9.92
C PHE A 116 1.30 14.13 -9.26
N SER A 117 1.68 14.26 -7.99
CA SER A 117 2.42 13.18 -7.31
C SER A 117 2.09 13.11 -5.82
N LEU A 118 2.25 11.91 -5.28
CA LEU A 118 2.12 11.60 -3.87
C LEU A 118 3.44 10.99 -3.39
N THR A 119 4.01 11.57 -2.36
CA THR A 119 5.14 10.99 -1.63
C THR A 119 4.61 10.35 -0.34
N ILE A 120 5.00 9.11 -0.09
CA ILE A 120 4.65 8.34 1.10
C ILE A 120 5.95 8.05 1.84
N PHE A 121 6.02 8.45 3.10
CA PHE A 121 7.14 8.15 3.98
C PHE A 121 6.67 7.21 5.09
N ILE A 122 7.30 6.04 5.15
CA ILE A 122 7.14 5.06 6.23
C ILE A 122 8.26 5.35 7.22
N GLU A 123 7.90 5.74 8.43
CA GLU A 123 8.86 6.17 9.45
C GLU A 123 9.22 5.03 10.41
N ASP A 124 8.25 4.21 10.77
CA ASP A 124 8.42 3.06 11.66
C ASP A 124 7.40 1.94 11.35
N ASN A 125 7.66 0.77 11.95
CA ASN A 125 6.78 -0.40 11.90
C ASN A 125 6.13 -0.68 13.27
N GLN A 126 5.24 -1.68 13.31
CA GLN A 126 4.42 -1.98 14.49
C GLN A 126 5.25 -2.38 15.72
N SER A 127 6.35 -3.10 15.51
CA SER A 127 7.15 -3.75 16.56
C SER A 127 8.48 -3.05 16.88
N GLY A 128 8.91 -2.09 16.06
CA GLY A 128 10.26 -1.53 16.11
C GLY A 128 11.33 -2.47 15.55
N SER A 129 10.95 -3.34 14.61
CA SER A 129 11.90 -4.20 13.87
C SER A 129 12.81 -3.36 12.97
N ASP A 130 13.97 -3.89 12.61
CA ASP A 130 14.94 -3.20 11.75
C ASP A 130 14.48 -3.06 10.28
N VAL A 131 13.43 -3.78 9.87
CA VAL A 131 12.94 -3.80 8.50
C VAL A 131 11.42 -3.65 8.49
N SER A 132 10.91 -2.88 7.54
CA SER A 132 9.48 -2.72 7.28
C SER A 132 9.06 -3.57 6.08
N LYS A 133 7.91 -4.24 6.19
CA LYS A 133 7.31 -5.01 5.09
C LYS A 133 5.89 -4.53 4.80
N ILE A 134 5.60 -4.35 3.50
CA ILE A 134 4.31 -3.89 3.02
C ILE A 134 3.82 -4.85 1.95
N HIS A 135 2.72 -5.55 2.26
CA HIS A 135 2.06 -6.45 1.31
C HIS A 135 1.23 -5.67 0.29
N LYS A 136 0.54 -4.60 0.72
CA LYS A 136 -0.39 -3.87 -0.14
C LYS A 136 -0.44 -2.39 0.17
N ILE A 137 -0.33 -1.59 -0.90
CA ILE A 137 -0.64 -0.17 -0.94
C ILE A 137 -1.78 0.00 -1.94
N ALA A 138 -2.91 0.53 -1.48
CA ALA A 138 -4.03 0.90 -2.34
C ALA A 138 -4.44 2.35 -2.09
N LEU A 139 -4.54 3.11 -3.17
CA LEU A 139 -4.88 4.53 -3.14
C LEU A 139 -6.26 4.68 -3.76
N TYR A 140 -7.21 5.23 -3.01
CA TYR A 140 -8.56 5.45 -3.50
C TYR A 140 -8.85 6.95 -3.58
N GLY A 141 -9.52 7.34 -4.65
CA GLY A 141 -9.82 8.74 -4.91
C GLY A 141 -10.67 8.95 -6.14
N THR A 142 -10.66 10.18 -6.61
CA THR A 142 -11.30 10.56 -7.88
C THR A 142 -10.29 11.27 -8.77
N THR A 143 -10.43 11.11 -10.08
CA THR A 143 -9.73 11.94 -11.04
C THR A 143 -10.42 13.29 -11.15
N VAL A 144 -9.65 14.35 -11.37
CA VAL A 144 -10.23 15.61 -11.84
C VAL A 144 -10.30 15.52 -13.35
N ASP A 145 -11.50 15.43 -13.89
CA ASP A 145 -11.71 15.54 -15.32
C ASP A 145 -11.20 16.91 -15.77
N THR A 146 -10.11 16.91 -16.53
CA THR A 146 -9.77 18.09 -17.33
C THR A 146 -10.84 18.19 -18.39
N THR A 147 -11.72 19.19 -18.28
CA THR A 147 -12.83 19.45 -19.19
C THR A 147 -12.40 19.21 -20.64
N ASN A 148 -12.85 18.11 -21.23
CA ASN A 148 -12.60 17.80 -22.62
C ASN A 148 -13.47 18.77 -23.43
N MET A 149 -12.87 19.78 -24.05
CA MET A 149 -13.58 20.85 -24.80
C MET A 149 -14.39 20.34 -26.00
N LYS A 150 -14.42 19.02 -26.24
CA LYS A 150 -15.22 18.34 -27.26
C LYS A 150 -16.70 18.14 -26.85
N ASP A 151 -17.04 18.35 -25.58
CA ASP A 151 -18.43 18.24 -25.08
C ASP A 151 -19.23 19.55 -25.12
N LEU A 152 -18.62 20.66 -25.58
CA LEU A 152 -19.35 21.87 -25.97
C LEU A 152 -19.92 21.71 -27.38
N LYS A 153 -20.90 20.82 -27.57
CA LYS A 153 -21.74 20.88 -28.77
C LYS A 153 -22.70 22.05 -28.61
N LYS A 154 -22.53 23.03 -29.50
CA LYS A 154 -23.40 24.18 -29.75
C LYS A 154 -24.86 23.88 -29.38
N ILE A 155 -25.39 24.69 -28.48
CA ILE A 155 -26.84 24.90 -28.38
C ILE A 155 -27.20 25.65 -29.67
N GLU A 156 -27.68 24.93 -30.69
CA GLU A 156 -28.38 25.58 -31.78
C GLU A 156 -29.76 25.97 -31.25
N GLU A 157 -29.95 27.28 -31.01
CA GLU A 157 -31.28 27.87 -30.95
C GLU A 157 -31.95 27.70 -32.32
N HIS A 158 -33.05 26.95 -32.36
CA HIS A 158 -34.19 27.18 -33.24
C HIS A 158 -35.47 26.65 -32.60
#